data_AF-A0A7J3NLB1-F1
#
_entry.id   AF-A0A7J3NLB1-F1
#
_cell.length_a   1.000
_cell.length_b   1.000
_cell.length_c   1.000
_cell.angle_alpha   90.00
_cell.angle_beta   90.00
_cell.angle_gamma   90.00
#
_symmetry.space_group_name_H-M   'P 1'
#
loop_
_entity.id
_entity.type
_entity.pdbx_description
1 polymer ?
#
loop_
_entity_poly.entity_id
_entity_poly.type
_entity_poly.pdbx_seq_one_letter_code
_entity_poly.pdbx_strand_id
1 'polypeptide(L)'
;MVTPRGPTSNSGGSPTYIPGKDADYIRAHCDRVGVSGDAVERILCGGELKVGRLTRHFEDWYAVLSSLGVCNRAQVNRFYSIETCAELYSSATGIEKTPWEIKLAGERAWNVQKMLNVREGHTRTYDKPPQQWMNPLLERGKTRVVKDYFRRRELKKEDFEDALRDYYDERGWNMETGVPTEEKLRQLGLKNARF
;
A
#
# COMPACT_ATOMS: atom_id res chain seq x y z
N MET A 1 -2.56 -8.08 6.25
CA MET A 1 -2.10 -9.18 5.40
C MET A 1 -0.62 -9.08 5.12
N VAL A 2 -0.14 -7.98 4.54
CA VAL A 2 1.25 -7.81 4.08
C VAL A 2 2.05 -6.73 4.82
N THR A 3 1.42 -6.01 5.75
CA THR A 3 2.05 -4.91 6.51
C THR A 3 3.22 -5.43 7.35
N PRO A 4 4.46 -4.97 7.11
CA PRO A 4 5.61 -5.39 7.90
C PRO A 4 5.52 -4.98 9.38
N ARG A 5 4.69 -3.99 9.71
CA ARG A 5 4.54 -3.45 11.07
C ARG A 5 3.43 -4.11 11.89
N GLY A 6 2.77 -5.13 11.33
CA GLY A 6 1.62 -5.78 11.97
C GLY A 6 0.35 -4.93 11.97
N PRO A 7 -0.68 -5.31 12.75
CA PRO A 7 -2.04 -4.76 12.65
C PRO A 7 -2.25 -3.44 13.40
N THR A 8 -1.23 -2.88 14.07
CA THR A 8 -1.39 -1.78 15.05
C THR A 8 -1.58 -0.40 14.42
N SER A 9 -1.20 -0.23 13.15
CA SER A 9 -1.42 1.01 12.41
C SER A 9 -1.77 0.64 10.97
N ASN A 10 -3.01 0.88 10.56
CA ASN A 10 -3.33 0.81 9.14
C ASN A 10 -2.50 1.87 8.40
N SER A 11 -2.20 1.61 7.14
CA SER A 11 -1.76 2.60 6.14
C SER A 11 -2.87 3.62 5.91
N GLY A 12 -3.07 4.49 6.92
CA GLY A 12 -4.06 5.57 6.95
C GLY A 12 -3.86 6.47 5.74
N GLY A 13 -4.96 6.87 5.11
CA GLY A 13 -4.91 7.65 3.87
C GLY A 13 -5.29 6.90 2.61
N SER A 14 -5.34 5.57 2.61
CA SER A 14 -5.94 4.84 1.49
C SER A 14 -7.39 5.28 1.28
N PRO A 15 -7.86 5.57 0.06
CA PRO A 15 -9.25 5.92 -0.20
C PRO A 15 -10.24 4.75 0.05
N THR A 16 -9.73 3.56 0.38
CA THR A 16 -10.53 2.34 0.57
C THR A 16 -11.41 2.33 1.83
N TYR A 17 -11.21 3.25 2.78
CA TYR A 17 -12.05 3.36 3.99
C TYR A 17 -13.51 3.69 3.69
N ILE A 18 -13.77 4.38 2.58
CA ILE A 18 -15.11 4.76 2.15
C ILE A 18 -15.43 3.95 0.89
N PRO A 19 -16.10 2.79 1.02
CA PRO A 19 -16.45 1.97 -0.13
C PRO A 19 -17.48 2.66 -1.04
N GLY A 20 -17.46 2.32 -2.33
CA GLY A 20 -18.45 2.78 -3.31
C GLY A 20 -18.23 4.18 -3.87
N LYS A 21 -17.07 4.80 -3.66
CA LYS A 21 -16.68 6.00 -4.41
C LYS A 21 -16.28 5.65 -5.83
N ASP A 22 -16.43 6.61 -6.75
CA ASP A 22 -16.14 6.42 -8.17
C ASP A 22 -14.62 6.39 -8.47
N ALA A 23 -14.29 6.14 -9.73
CA ALA A 23 -12.91 6.09 -10.20
C ALA A 23 -12.20 7.44 -10.03
N ASP A 24 -12.89 8.56 -10.25
CA ASP A 24 -12.31 9.91 -10.18
C ASP A 24 -11.88 10.26 -8.76
N TYR A 25 -12.66 9.83 -7.76
CA TYR A 25 -12.26 9.92 -6.36
C TYR A 25 -10.94 9.19 -6.08
N ILE A 26 -10.75 7.99 -6.66
CA ILE A 26 -9.51 7.23 -6.51
C ILE A 26 -8.36 7.91 -7.24
N ARG A 27 -8.58 8.41 -8.47
CA ARG A 27 -7.58 9.16 -9.24
C ARG A 27 -7.06 10.37 -8.47
N ALA A 28 -7.94 11.19 -7.91
CA ALA A 28 -7.54 12.35 -7.12
C ALA A 28 -6.66 11.98 -5.91
N HIS A 29 -6.87 10.82 -5.28
CA HIS A 29 -6.01 10.35 -4.19
C HIS A 29 -4.67 9.84 -4.71
N CYS A 30 -4.67 9.13 -5.84
CA CYS A 30 -3.48 8.65 -6.53
C CYS A 30 -2.58 9.82 -6.96
N ASP A 31 -3.15 10.85 -7.58
CA ASP A 31 -2.41 12.04 -8.02
C ASP A 31 -1.73 12.72 -6.84
N ARG A 32 -2.46 12.93 -5.73
CA ARG A 32 -1.93 13.57 -4.52
C ARG A 32 -0.72 12.85 -3.92
N VAL A 33 -0.65 11.52 -4.04
CA VAL A 33 0.47 10.73 -3.51
C VAL A 33 1.50 10.35 -4.58
N GLY A 34 1.39 10.94 -5.79
CA GLY A 34 2.35 10.78 -6.88
C GLY A 34 2.31 9.41 -7.56
N VAL A 35 1.15 8.76 -7.65
CA VAL A 35 0.99 7.52 -8.44
C VAL A 35 1.06 7.87 -9.93
N SER A 36 1.84 7.11 -10.72
CA SER A 36 1.96 7.37 -12.16
C SER A 36 0.69 6.97 -12.92
N GLY A 37 0.45 7.59 -14.08
CA GLY A 37 -0.70 7.28 -14.95
C GLY A 37 -0.85 5.79 -15.25
N ASP A 38 0.23 5.13 -15.71
CA ASP A 38 0.25 3.70 -15.98
C ASP A 38 -0.12 2.85 -14.76
N ALA A 39 0.31 3.26 -13.56
CA ALA A 39 -0.05 2.57 -12.33
C ALA A 39 -1.52 2.77 -11.98
N VAL A 40 -2.07 3.97 -12.21
CA VAL A 40 -3.50 4.24 -12.03
C VAL A 40 -4.34 3.38 -12.97
N GLU A 41 -3.92 3.17 -14.22
CA GLU A 41 -4.61 2.29 -15.18
C GLU A 41 -4.65 0.83 -14.68
N ARG A 42 -3.54 0.32 -14.14
CA ARG A 42 -3.51 -1.02 -13.51
C ARG A 42 -4.39 -1.09 -12.27
N ILE A 43 -4.42 -0.02 -11.46
CA ILE A 43 -5.24 0.07 -10.24
C ILE A 43 -6.74 0.06 -10.58
N LEU A 44 -7.16 0.77 -11.62
CA LEU A 44 -8.56 0.93 -12.04
C LEU A 44 -8.90 0.07 -13.27
N CYS A 45 -8.28 -1.11 -13.38
CA CYS A 45 -8.39 -1.97 -14.54
C CYS A 45 -9.77 -2.65 -14.62
N GLY A 46 -10.37 -2.67 -15.83
CA GLY A 46 -11.59 -3.44 -16.11
C GLY A 46 -12.84 -2.96 -15.37
N GLY A 47 -12.88 -1.72 -14.90
CA GLY A 47 -13.98 -1.19 -14.08
C GLY A 47 -14.02 -1.73 -12.65
N GLU A 48 -12.95 -2.40 -12.23
CA GLU A 48 -12.70 -2.86 -10.86
C GLU A 48 -11.61 -2.01 -10.20
N LEU A 49 -11.53 -2.08 -8.87
CA LEU A 49 -10.42 -1.53 -8.10
C LEU A 49 -9.50 -2.67 -7.67
N LYS A 50 -8.30 -2.72 -8.22
CA LYS A 50 -7.25 -3.66 -7.81
C LYS A 50 -6.63 -3.18 -6.50
N VAL A 51 -7.28 -3.55 -5.39
CA VAL A 51 -6.92 -3.08 -4.04
C VAL A 51 -5.46 -3.39 -3.69
N GLY A 52 -4.93 -4.56 -4.07
CA GLY A 52 -3.52 -4.90 -3.85
C GLY A 52 -2.55 -3.89 -4.47
N ARG A 53 -2.79 -3.49 -5.72
CA ARG A 53 -1.95 -2.49 -6.42
C ARG A 53 -2.06 -1.12 -5.76
N LEU A 54 -3.27 -0.71 -5.40
CA LEU A 54 -3.50 0.55 -4.69
C LEU A 54 -2.76 0.56 -3.34
N THR A 55 -2.89 -0.51 -2.56
CA THR A 55 -2.32 -0.62 -1.21
C THR A 55 -0.82 -0.36 -1.21
N ARG A 56 -0.06 -0.87 -2.20
CA ARG A 56 1.38 -0.61 -2.34
C ARG A 56 1.72 0.88 -2.29
N HIS A 57 1.00 1.72 -3.04
CA HIS A 57 1.29 3.16 -3.12
C HIS A 57 0.91 3.91 -1.83
N PHE A 58 -0.17 3.52 -1.16
CA PHE A 58 -0.58 4.15 0.10
C PHE A 58 0.25 3.72 1.30
N GLU A 59 0.87 2.54 1.24
CA GLU A 59 1.88 2.12 2.20
C GLU A 59 3.19 2.88 2.02
N ASP A 60 3.61 3.17 0.79
CA ASP A 60 4.77 4.03 0.54
C ASP A 60 4.49 5.46 1.04
N TRP A 61 3.29 5.97 0.79
CA TRP A 61 2.84 7.25 1.32
C TRP A 61 2.84 7.27 2.86
N TYR A 62 2.37 6.20 3.50
CA TYR A 62 2.47 6.04 4.95
C TYR A 62 3.92 6.12 5.43
N ALA A 63 4.85 5.47 4.72
CA ALA A 63 6.26 5.49 5.05
C ALA A 63 6.87 6.89 4.91
N VAL A 64 6.49 7.65 3.86
CA VAL A 64 6.87 9.06 3.70
C VAL A 64 6.43 9.89 4.90
N LEU A 65 5.13 9.87 5.21
CA LEU A 65 4.57 10.67 6.31
C LEU A 65 5.21 10.30 7.66
N SER A 66 5.37 9.01 7.92
CA SER A 66 6.00 8.52 9.15
C SER A 66 7.46 8.96 9.26
N SER A 67 8.19 9.00 8.15
CA SER A 67 9.60 9.42 8.13
C SER A 67 9.77 10.93 8.31
N LEU A 68 8.81 11.72 7.80
CA LEU A 68 8.79 13.17 7.94
C LEU A 68 8.16 13.66 9.25
N GLY A 69 7.66 12.74 10.09
CA GLY A 69 6.95 13.10 11.33
C GLY A 69 5.56 13.71 11.11
N VAL A 70 4.99 13.57 9.91
CA VAL A 70 3.65 14.09 9.58
C VAL A 70 2.59 13.10 10.03
N CYS A 71 1.57 13.58 10.74
CA CYS A 71 0.49 12.73 11.23
C CYS A 71 -0.31 12.13 10.06
N ASN A 72 -0.41 10.80 10.05
CA ASN A 72 -1.08 10.06 8.99
C ASN A 72 -2.61 9.86 9.20
N ARG A 73 -3.21 10.52 10.21
CA ARG A 73 -4.67 10.49 10.34
C ARG A 73 -5.31 11.18 9.14
N ALA A 74 -6.41 10.63 8.62
CA ALA A 74 -7.07 11.14 7.42
C ALA A 74 -7.48 12.62 7.52
N GLN A 75 -7.76 13.10 8.74
CA GLN A 75 -8.06 14.51 9.03
C GLN A 75 -6.86 15.43 8.78
N VAL A 76 -5.63 14.92 8.87
CA VAL A 76 -4.38 15.67 8.69
C VAL A 76 -3.79 15.38 7.31
N ASN A 77 -3.62 14.10 6.95
CA ASN A 77 -2.88 13.73 5.74
C ASN A 77 -3.52 14.22 4.43
N ARG A 78 -4.83 14.54 4.43
CA ARG A 78 -5.57 15.08 3.28
C ARG A 78 -5.05 16.45 2.82
N PHE A 79 -4.32 17.15 3.69
CA PHE A 79 -3.73 18.46 3.40
C PHE A 79 -2.30 18.39 2.87
N TYR A 80 -1.74 17.18 2.76
CA TYR A 80 -0.40 16.95 2.24
C TYR A 80 -0.48 16.19 0.91
N SER A 81 0.32 16.65 -0.04
CA SER A 81 0.66 15.91 -1.25
C SER A 81 2.13 15.53 -1.24
N ILE A 82 2.55 14.69 -2.19
CA ILE A 82 3.95 14.35 -2.35
C ILE A 82 4.82 15.58 -2.67
N GLU A 83 4.26 16.55 -3.40
CA GLU A 83 4.88 17.85 -3.69
C GLU A 83 5.09 18.66 -2.42
N THR A 84 4.05 18.84 -1.61
CA THR A 84 4.17 19.55 -0.33
C THR A 84 5.19 18.87 0.59
N CYS A 85 5.24 17.54 0.63
CA CYS A 85 6.23 16.82 1.42
C CYS A 85 7.67 17.05 0.93
N ALA A 86 7.90 17.14 -0.38
CA ALA A 86 9.20 17.44 -0.95
C ALA A 86 9.66 18.87 -0.64
N GLU A 87 8.74 19.84 -0.77
CA GLU A 87 9.01 21.25 -0.42
C GLU A 87 9.33 21.40 1.08
N LEU A 88 8.53 20.78 1.95
CA LEU A 88 8.74 20.82 3.41
C LEU A 88 10.08 20.20 3.80
N TYR A 89 10.43 19.05 3.24
CA TYR A 89 11.70 18.39 3.51
C TYR A 89 12.89 19.27 3.08
N SER A 90 12.85 19.77 1.84
CA SER A 90 13.95 20.57 1.27
C SER A 90 14.12 21.87 2.06
N SER A 91 13.02 22.55 2.37
CA SER A 91 13.03 23.80 3.15
C SER A 91 13.54 23.60 4.59
N ALA A 92 13.16 22.50 5.24
CA ALA A 92 13.53 22.26 6.63
C ALA A 92 14.98 21.76 6.80
N THR A 93 15.52 21.07 5.79
CA THR A 93 16.84 20.40 5.90
C THR A 93 17.94 21.08 5.08
N GLY A 94 17.58 21.90 4.09
CA GLY A 94 18.51 22.43 3.08
C GLY A 94 18.97 21.38 2.05
N ILE A 95 18.39 20.18 2.05
CA ILE A 95 18.71 19.10 1.10
C ILE A 95 17.59 19.04 0.07
N GLU A 96 17.88 19.48 -1.15
CA GLU A 96 16.92 19.46 -2.25
C GLU A 96 16.45 18.02 -2.56
N LYS A 97 15.13 17.85 -2.59
CA LYS A 97 14.46 16.61 -3.00
C LYS A 97 13.29 16.91 -3.91
N THR A 98 13.21 16.16 -5.00
CA THR A 98 12.02 16.13 -5.85
C THR A 98 10.91 15.26 -5.24
N PRO A 99 9.64 15.43 -5.65
CA PRO A 99 8.53 14.57 -5.21
C PRO A 99 8.77 13.08 -5.49
N TRP A 100 9.38 12.77 -6.63
CA TRP A 100 9.75 11.41 -7.00
C TRP A 100 10.79 10.80 -6.04
N GLU A 101 11.82 11.57 -5.65
CA GLU A 101 12.83 11.09 -4.71
C GLU A 101 12.25 10.84 -3.31
N ILE A 102 11.32 11.69 -2.84
CA ILE A 102 10.60 11.47 -1.58
C ILE A 102 9.78 10.19 -1.65
N LYS A 103 9.04 10.00 -2.74
CA LYS A 103 8.24 8.78 -2.94
C LYS A 103 9.12 7.53 -2.95
N LEU A 104 10.25 7.57 -3.66
CA LEU A 104 11.22 6.47 -3.71
C LEU A 104 11.83 6.18 -2.34
N ALA A 105 12.08 7.21 -1.52
CA ALA A 105 12.53 7.03 -0.15
C ALA A 105 11.49 6.30 0.73
N GLY A 106 10.20 6.60 0.54
CA GLY A 106 9.10 5.87 1.16
C GLY A 106 9.08 4.38 0.78
N GLU A 107 9.17 4.07 -0.52
CA GLU A 107 9.24 2.68 -1.01
C GLU A 107 10.46 1.94 -0.45
N ARG A 108 11.61 2.61 -0.39
CA ARG A 108 12.84 2.07 0.21
C ARG A 108 12.62 1.72 1.69
N ALA A 109 12.07 2.64 2.47
CA ALA A 109 11.80 2.44 3.89
C ALA A 109 10.83 1.27 4.13
N TRP A 110 9.82 1.10 3.27
CA TRP A 110 8.90 -0.03 3.36
C TRP A 110 9.60 -1.37 3.07
N ASN A 111 10.44 -1.42 2.03
CA ASN A 111 11.18 -2.63 1.68
C ASN A 111 12.24 -3.00 2.73
N VAL A 112 12.86 -2.03 3.40
CA VAL A 112 13.75 -2.30 4.54
C VAL A 112 12.99 -3.04 5.65
N GLN A 113 11.78 -2.59 5.99
CA GLN A 113 10.97 -3.27 7.02
C GLN A 113 10.60 -4.69 6.59
N LYS A 114 10.23 -4.91 5.33
CA LYS A 114 9.98 -6.26 4.80
C LYS A 114 11.23 -7.14 4.89
N MET A 115 12.39 -6.62 4.49
CA MET A 115 13.65 -7.38 4.51
C MET A 115 14.07 -7.77 5.92
N LEU A 116 13.87 -6.90 6.91
CA LEU A 116 14.10 -7.23 8.32
C LEU A 116 13.19 -8.39 8.77
N ASN A 117 11.90 -8.36 8.41
CA ASN A 117 11.01 -9.48 8.75
C ASN A 117 11.41 -10.78 8.02
N VAL A 118 11.81 -10.70 6.75
CA VAL A 118 12.29 -11.87 6.00
C VAL A 118 13.54 -12.48 6.63
N ARG A 119 14.47 -11.65 7.13
CA ARG A 119 15.65 -12.09 7.88
C ARG A 119 15.25 -12.89 9.13
N GLU A 120 14.18 -12.48 9.82
CA GLU A 120 13.63 -13.18 10.99
C GLU A 120 12.70 -14.36 10.63
N GLY A 121 12.64 -14.77 9.36
CA GLY A 121 11.88 -15.95 8.92
C GLY A 121 10.46 -15.67 8.42
N HIS A 122 10.09 -14.40 8.17
CA HIS A 122 8.81 -14.09 7.52
C HIS A 122 8.79 -14.60 6.09
N THR A 123 7.78 -15.41 5.77
CA THR A 123 7.54 -15.95 4.43
C THR A 123 6.15 -15.55 3.92
N ARG A 124 5.87 -15.79 2.63
CA ARG A 124 4.53 -15.67 2.04
C ARG A 124 3.41 -16.34 2.87
N THR A 125 3.72 -17.40 3.63
CA THR A 125 2.70 -18.12 4.41
C THR A 125 2.01 -17.27 5.50
N TYR A 126 2.66 -16.18 5.93
CA TYR A 126 2.12 -15.20 6.88
C TYR A 126 1.28 -14.12 6.21
N ASP A 127 1.38 -13.96 4.88
CA ASP A 127 0.68 -12.92 4.14
C ASP A 127 -0.77 -13.36 3.82
N LYS A 128 -1.58 -13.63 4.85
CA LYS A 128 -2.97 -14.17 4.72
C LYS A 128 -4.02 -13.38 5.49
N PRO A 129 -5.29 -13.30 5.00
CA PRO A 129 -6.35 -12.63 5.72
C PRO A 129 -6.75 -13.46 6.94
N PRO A 130 -7.43 -12.85 7.93
CA PRO A 130 -8.15 -13.62 8.94
C PRO A 130 -9.15 -14.57 8.28
N GLN A 131 -9.15 -15.84 8.67
CA GLN A 131 -10.02 -16.86 8.07
C GLN A 131 -11.51 -16.52 8.22
N GLN A 132 -11.86 -15.80 9.29
CA GLN A 132 -13.21 -15.31 9.59
C GLN A 132 -13.77 -14.41 8.48
N TRP A 133 -12.93 -13.77 7.66
CA TRP A 133 -13.39 -12.99 6.51
C TRP A 133 -14.04 -13.84 5.42
N MET A 134 -13.79 -15.16 5.41
CA MET A 134 -14.42 -16.10 4.47
C MET A 134 -15.79 -16.59 4.96
N ASN A 135 -16.21 -16.22 6.16
CA ASN A 135 -17.44 -16.69 6.77
C ASN A 135 -18.44 -15.54 6.91
N PRO A 136 -19.74 -15.77 6.66
CA PRO A 136 -20.75 -14.76 6.94
C PRO A 136 -20.79 -14.39 8.43
N LEU A 137 -20.85 -13.09 8.72
CA LEU A 137 -20.98 -12.55 10.07
C LEU A 137 -22.45 -12.21 10.33
N LEU A 138 -23.00 -12.72 11.43
CA LEU A 138 -24.34 -12.36 11.89
C LEU A 138 -24.25 -11.12 12.78
N GLU A 139 -24.78 -10.00 12.31
CA GLU A 139 -24.87 -8.76 13.07
C GLU A 139 -26.33 -8.30 13.15
N ARG A 140 -26.91 -8.31 14.37
CA ARG A 140 -28.27 -7.81 14.64
C ARG A 140 -29.33 -8.38 13.68
N GLY A 141 -29.26 -9.70 13.43
CA GLY A 141 -30.19 -10.40 12.52
C GLY A 141 -29.90 -10.18 11.03
N LYS A 142 -28.83 -9.48 10.66
CA LYS A 142 -28.38 -9.31 9.28
C LYS A 142 -27.12 -10.12 9.04
N THR A 143 -27.12 -10.91 7.98
CA THR A 143 -25.92 -11.58 7.48
C THR A 143 -25.06 -10.59 6.71
N ARG A 144 -23.80 -10.45 7.10
CA ARG A 144 -22.79 -9.65 6.40
C ARG A 144 -21.73 -10.55 5.82
N VAL A 145 -21.33 -10.24 4.60
CA VAL A 145 -20.22 -10.88 3.89
C VAL A 145 -19.22 -9.81 3.47
N VAL A 146 -17.97 -10.21 3.26
CA VAL A 146 -16.97 -9.30 2.72
C VAL A 146 -17.27 -9.09 1.24
N LYS A 147 -17.31 -7.83 0.80
CA LYS A 147 -17.58 -7.46 -0.59
C LYS A 147 -16.41 -6.68 -1.18
N ASP A 148 -16.38 -6.63 -2.51
CA ASP A 148 -15.47 -5.76 -3.24
C ASP A 148 -15.69 -4.28 -2.88
N TYR A 149 -14.75 -3.42 -3.30
CA TYR A 149 -14.77 -1.99 -2.97
C TYR A 149 -16.07 -1.29 -3.41
N PHE A 150 -16.62 -1.69 -4.56
CA PHE A 150 -17.86 -1.13 -5.11
C PHE A 150 -19.13 -1.81 -4.57
N ARG A 151 -19.00 -2.81 -3.69
CA ARG A 151 -20.10 -3.59 -3.10
C ARG A 151 -20.98 -4.33 -4.13
N ARG A 152 -20.42 -4.63 -5.30
CA ARG A 152 -21.08 -5.34 -6.40
C ARG A 152 -21.11 -6.84 -6.18
N ARG A 153 -20.08 -7.43 -5.55
CA ARG A 153 -20.00 -8.88 -5.32
C ARG A 153 -19.34 -9.25 -4.00
N GLU A 154 -19.65 -10.44 -3.53
CA GLU A 154 -18.98 -11.08 -2.40
C GLU A 154 -17.56 -11.53 -2.81
N LEU A 155 -16.60 -11.34 -1.90
CA LEU A 155 -15.22 -11.79 -2.09
C LEU A 155 -15.05 -13.19 -1.54
N LYS A 156 -14.43 -14.05 -2.34
CA LYS A 156 -14.03 -15.41 -1.99
C LYS A 156 -12.54 -15.49 -1.73
N LYS A 157 -12.08 -16.64 -1.26
CA LYS A 157 -10.67 -16.88 -0.95
C LYS A 157 -9.75 -16.56 -2.14
N GLU A 158 -10.19 -16.92 -3.35
CA GLU A 158 -9.44 -16.70 -4.58
C GLU A 158 -9.20 -15.20 -4.85
N ASP A 159 -10.17 -14.34 -4.50
CA ASP A 159 -10.03 -12.89 -4.67
C ASP A 159 -8.93 -12.29 -3.78
N PHE A 160 -8.69 -12.87 -2.60
CA PHE A 160 -7.60 -12.44 -1.72
C PHE A 160 -6.24 -12.90 -2.22
N GLU A 161 -6.16 -14.10 -2.82
CA GLU A 161 -4.95 -14.56 -3.48
C GLU A 161 -4.65 -13.72 -4.74
N ASP A 162 -5.67 -13.31 -5.48
CA ASP A 162 -5.55 -12.36 -6.60
C ASP A 162 -5.02 -11.01 -6.13
N ALA A 163 -5.61 -10.45 -5.07
CA ALA A 163 -5.15 -9.20 -4.48
C ALA A 163 -3.70 -9.28 -3.95
N LEU A 164 -3.29 -10.42 -3.40
CA LEU A 164 -1.91 -10.65 -2.97
C LEU A 164 -0.94 -10.73 -4.16
N ARG A 165 -1.33 -11.42 -5.24
CA ARG A 165 -0.55 -11.46 -6.49
C ARG A 165 -0.38 -10.06 -7.07
N ASP A 166 -1.46 -9.31 -7.18
CA ASP A 166 -1.44 -7.91 -7.61
C ASP A 166 -0.50 -7.05 -6.75
N TYR A 167 -0.52 -7.26 -5.43
CA TYR A 167 0.35 -6.54 -4.51
C TYR A 167 1.83 -6.89 -4.72
N TYR A 168 2.18 -8.17 -4.85
CA TYR A 168 3.56 -8.60 -5.09
C TYR A 168 4.10 -8.13 -6.44
N ASP A 169 3.28 -8.21 -7.48
CA ASP A 169 3.60 -7.67 -8.80
C ASP A 169 3.91 -6.17 -8.72
N GLU A 170 3.00 -5.38 -8.13
CA GLU A 170 3.15 -3.92 -8.01
C GLU A 170 4.33 -3.51 -7.08
N ARG A 171 4.71 -4.40 -6.14
CA ARG A 171 5.86 -4.24 -5.26
C ARG A 171 7.18 -4.65 -5.92
N GLY A 172 7.16 -5.44 -6.98
CA GLY A 172 8.35 -6.12 -7.51
C GLY A 172 8.91 -7.16 -6.54
N TRP A 173 8.02 -7.94 -5.92
CA TRP A 173 8.37 -9.03 -5.00
C TRP A 173 8.16 -10.39 -5.68
N ASN A 174 8.88 -11.41 -5.23
CA ASN A 174 8.74 -12.77 -5.72
C ASN A 174 7.37 -13.36 -5.31
N MET A 175 6.66 -13.92 -6.28
CA MET A 175 5.29 -14.42 -6.11
C MET A 175 5.17 -15.62 -5.17
N GLU A 176 6.22 -16.44 -5.09
CA GLU A 176 6.24 -17.68 -4.32
C GLU A 176 6.73 -17.44 -2.88
N THR A 177 7.75 -16.61 -2.73
CA THR A 177 8.40 -16.38 -1.42
C THR A 177 7.90 -15.14 -0.71
N GLY A 178 7.36 -14.16 -1.44
CA GLY A 178 6.98 -12.84 -0.93
C GLY A 178 8.18 -11.94 -0.61
N VAL A 179 9.38 -12.30 -1.06
CA VAL A 179 10.63 -11.56 -0.83
C VAL A 179 10.86 -10.55 -1.97
N PRO A 180 11.28 -9.30 -1.68
CA PRO A 180 11.69 -8.36 -2.73
C PRO A 180 12.70 -8.99 -3.71
N THR A 181 12.50 -8.80 -5.02
CA THR A 181 13.43 -9.36 -6.01
C THR A 181 14.79 -8.65 -5.96
N GLU A 182 15.84 -9.31 -6.45
CA GLU A 182 17.16 -8.67 -6.52
C GLU A 182 17.14 -7.39 -7.38
N GLU A 183 16.38 -7.40 -8.46
CA GLU A 183 16.16 -6.21 -9.30
C GLU A 183 15.55 -5.07 -8.49
N LYS A 184 14.47 -5.35 -7.73
CA LYS A 184 13.83 -4.36 -6.86
C LYS A 184 14.79 -3.83 -5.79
N LEU A 185 15.57 -4.71 -5.16
CA LEU A 185 16.58 -4.30 -4.18
C LEU A 185 17.68 -3.43 -4.80
N ARG A 186 18.08 -3.70 -6.05
CA ARG A 186 19.04 -2.86 -6.78
C ARG A 186 18.46 -1.49 -7.10
N GLN A 187 17.23 -1.44 -7.62
CA GLN A 187 16.51 -0.19 -7.91
C GLN A 187 16.39 0.70 -6.67
N LEU A 188 16.17 0.10 -5.50
CA LEU A 188 16.04 0.82 -4.23
C LEU A 188 17.37 1.14 -3.53
N GLY A 189 18.51 0.69 -4.07
CA GLY A 189 19.82 0.87 -3.43
C GLY A 189 20.01 0.00 -2.17
N LEU A 190 19.28 -1.10 -2.05
CA LEU A 190 19.29 -2.02 -0.91
C LEU A 190 20.05 -3.32 -1.15
N LYS A 191 20.52 -3.60 -2.38
CA LYS A 191 21.20 -4.86 -2.71
C LYS A 191 22.41 -5.19 -1.81
N ASN A 192 23.16 -4.18 -1.39
CA ASN A 192 24.34 -4.33 -0.55
C ASN A 192 24.07 -4.06 0.93
N ALA A 193 22.82 -3.82 1.31
CA ALA A 193 22.46 -3.62 2.70
C ALA A 193 22.64 -4.95 3.45
N ARG A 194 23.45 -4.90 4.51
CA ARG A 194 23.61 -6.03 5.44
C ARG A 194 22.53 -5.87 6.51
N PHE A 195 21.56 -6.76 6.50
CA PHE A 195 20.56 -6.88 7.56
C PHE A 195 20.99 -8.01 8.49
#